data_AF-A0A7Z0LEN6-F1
#
_entry.id   AF-A0A7Z0LEN6-F1
#
_cell.length_a   1.000
_cell.length_b   1.000
_cell.length_c   1.000
_cell.angle_alpha   90.00
_cell.angle_beta   90.00
_cell.angle_gamma   90.00
#
_symmetry.space_group_name_H-M   'P 1'
#
loop_
_entity.id
_entity.type
_entity.pdbx_description
1 polymer ?
#
loop_
_entity_poly.entity_id
_entity_poly.type
_entity_poly.pdbx_seq_one_letter_code
_entity_poly.pdbx_strand_id
1 'polypeptide(L)'
;EFFRPILEGFNRLLFRMDSGFASPQIYNSIEESGESYLIKLKRNPVLSRLGDLSLPNHEDENLTILPHSSYSETVYQAKSWD
;
A
#
# COMPACT_ATOMS: atom_id res chain seq x y z
N GLU A 1 -18.47 -13.11 3.53
CA GLU A 1 -18.57 -12.77 4.97
C GLU A 1 -17.28 -13.08 5.74
N PHE A 2 -16.09 -12.81 5.19
CA PHE A 2 -14.83 -13.20 5.86
C PHE A 2 -14.49 -12.29 7.06
N PHE A 3 -14.83 -11.00 6.98
CA PHE A 3 -14.50 -10.02 8.02
C PHE A 3 -15.62 -9.69 8.99
N ARG A 4 -16.87 -10.07 8.68
CA ARG A 4 -18.05 -9.67 9.47
C ARG A 4 -17.93 -9.98 10.98
N PRO A 5 -17.47 -11.17 11.40
CA PRO A 5 -17.34 -11.48 12.83
C PRO A 5 -16.30 -10.60 13.56
N ILE A 6 -15.31 -10.10 12.83
CA ILE A 6 -14.23 -9.27 13.37
C ILE A 6 -14.69 -7.81 13.44
N LEU A 7 -15.39 -7.34 12.41
CA LEU A 7 -15.93 -5.98 12.35
C LEU A 7 -17.02 -5.74 13.40
N GLU A 8 -17.84 -6.74 13.72
CA GLU A 8 -18.89 -6.62 14.75
C GLU A 8 -18.33 -6.64 16.18
N GLY A 9 -17.14 -7.20 16.39
CA GLY A 9 -16.56 -7.41 17.72
C GLY A 9 -15.67 -6.28 18.22
N PHE A 10 -15.22 -5.38 17.34
CA PHE A 10 -14.22 -4.36 17.66
C PHE A 10 -14.53 -3.04 16.96
N ASN A 11 -14.28 -1.93 17.64
CA ASN A 11 -14.43 -0.59 17.07
C ASN A 11 -13.05 -0.02 16.68
N ARG A 12 -12.95 0.63 15.52
CA ARG A 12 -11.72 1.32 15.03
C ARG A 12 -10.56 0.37 14.79
N LEU A 13 -10.76 -0.58 13.90
CA LEU A 13 -9.75 -1.51 13.44
C LEU A 13 -8.86 -0.90 12.34
N LEU A 14 -7.59 -1.32 12.34
CA LEU A 14 -6.66 -1.08 11.25
C LEU A 14 -6.27 -2.41 10.61
N PHE A 15 -6.77 -2.66 9.40
CA PHE A 15 -6.45 -3.86 8.64
C PHE A 15 -5.10 -3.70 7.94
N ARG A 16 -4.09 -4.45 8.38
CA ARG A 16 -2.80 -4.51 7.70
C ARG A 16 -2.69 -5.80 6.89
N MET A 17 -2.53 -5.67 5.58
CA MET A 17 -2.56 -6.81 4.67
C MET A 17 -1.48 -6.72 3.59
N ASP A 18 -1.13 -7.88 3.03
CA ASP A 18 -0.26 -7.96 1.86
C ASP A 18 -1.06 -7.94 0.55
N SER A 19 -0.36 -7.80 -0.57
CA SER A 19 -0.96 -7.66 -1.91
C SER A 19 -1.92 -8.78 -2.30
N GLY A 20 -1.81 -9.97 -1.70
CA GLY A 20 -2.71 -11.09 -1.95
C GLY A 20 -4.15 -10.83 -1.51
N PHE A 21 -4.35 -9.82 -0.67
CA PHE A 21 -5.66 -9.38 -0.19
C PHE A 21 -6.16 -8.11 -0.90
N ALA A 22 -5.45 -7.64 -1.94
CA ALA A 22 -5.92 -6.56 -2.78
C ALA A 22 -7.01 -7.08 -3.74
N SER A 23 -8.21 -7.32 -3.20
CA SER A 23 -9.38 -7.72 -4.00
C SER A 23 -10.55 -6.77 -3.77
N PRO A 24 -11.40 -6.53 -4.80
CA PRO A 24 -12.54 -5.62 -4.70
C PRO A 24 -13.45 -5.93 -3.52
N GLN A 25 -13.68 -7.22 -3.26
CA GLN A 25 -14.57 -7.66 -2.17
C GLN A 25 -14.04 -7.24 -0.80
N ILE A 26 -12.71 -7.21 -0.63
CA ILE A 26 -12.07 -6.84 0.65
C ILE A 26 -12.13 -5.33 0.85
N TYR A 27 -11.79 -4.55 -0.19
CA TYR A 27 -11.91 -3.08 -0.13
C TYR A 27 -13.33 -2.67 0.23
N ASN A 28 -14.33 -3.17 -0.51
CA ASN A 28 -15.74 -2.83 -0.26
C ASN A 28 -16.18 -3.20 1.16
N SER A 29 -15.81 -4.38 1.66
CA SER A 29 -16.19 -4.81 3.03
C SER A 29 -15.62 -3.89 4.12
N ILE A 30 -14.39 -3.42 3.95
CA ILE A 30 -13.72 -2.55 4.93
C ILE A 30 -14.26 -1.12 4.82
N GLU A 31 -14.49 -0.63 3.60
CA GLU A 31 -15.03 0.71 3.36
C GLU A 31 -16.49 0.84 3.81
N GLU A 32 -17.32 -0.18 3.59
CA GLU A 32 -18.71 -0.25 4.10
C GLU A 32 -18.77 -0.23 5.63
N SER A 33 -17.76 -0.78 6.30
CA SER A 33 -17.66 -0.74 7.77
C SER A 33 -17.03 0.55 8.30
N GLY A 34 -16.48 1.41 7.43
CA GLY A 34 -15.83 2.66 7.81
C GLY A 34 -14.49 2.48 8.52
N GLU A 35 -13.87 1.30 8.39
CA GLU A 35 -12.62 0.96 9.06
C GLU A 35 -11.39 1.33 8.22
N SER A 36 -10.24 1.48 8.88
CA SER A 36 -9.01 1.87 8.20
C SER A 36 -8.24 0.64 7.69
N TYR A 37 -7.54 0.79 6.56
CA TYR A 37 -6.69 -0.28 6.01
C TYR A 37 -5.34 0.22 5.48
N LEU A 38 -4.37 -0.70 5.49
CA LEU A 38 -3.06 -0.56 4.89
C LEU A 38 -2.75 -1.84 4.12
N ILE A 39 -2.78 -1.78 2.79
CA ILE A 39 -2.49 -2.93 1.93
C ILE A 39 -1.16 -2.70 1.20
N LYS A 40 -0.19 -3.56 1.47
CA LYS A 40 1.12 -3.51 0.83
C LYS A 40 1.06 -4.17 -0.55
N LEU A 41 1.02 -3.36 -1.61
CA LEU A 41 1.00 -3.86 -2.98
C LEU A 41 2.37 -4.42 -3.42
N LYS A 42 2.33 -5.38 -4.36
CA LYS A 42 3.53 -5.87 -5.04
C LYS A 42 4.11 -4.77 -5.93
N ARG A 43 5.41 -4.84 -6.17
CA ARG A 43 6.11 -3.91 -7.06
C ARG A 43 5.47 -3.90 -8.44
N ASN A 44 5.09 -2.72 -8.92
CA ASN A 44 4.53 -2.52 -10.25
C ASN A 44 5.59 -1.81 -11.13
N PRO A 45 5.97 -2.38 -12.29
CA PRO A 45 6.98 -1.78 -13.17
C PRO A 45 6.53 -0.46 -13.79
N VAL A 46 5.21 -0.25 -14.01
CA VAL A 46 4.68 1.03 -14.50
C VAL A 46 4.87 2.12 -13.45
N LEU A 47 4.46 1.85 -12.20
CA LEU A 47 4.67 2.78 -11.09
C LEU A 47 6.16 3.00 -10.81
N SER A 48 6.98 1.96 -10.95
CA SER A 48 8.44 2.08 -10.77
C SER A 48 9.11 2.97 -11.83
N ARG A 49 8.48 3.17 -13.00
CA ARG A 49 8.96 4.10 -14.05
C ARG A 49 8.41 5.51 -13.88
N LEU A 50 7.21 5.64 -13.32
CA LEU A 50 6.59 6.94 -13.05
C LEU A 50 7.22 7.63 -11.84
N GLY A 51 7.60 6.85 -10.83
CA GLY A 51 8.47 7.33 -9.77
C GLY A 51 9.91 7.35 -10.26
N ASP A 52 10.58 8.50 -10.17
CA ASP A 52 12.03 8.59 -10.29
C ASP A 52 12.63 8.05 -8.97
N LEU A 53 12.54 6.73 -8.80
CA LEU A 53 12.99 6.02 -7.61
C LEU A 53 14.52 5.89 -7.57
N SER A 54 15.25 6.53 -8.50
CA SER A 54 16.68 6.71 -8.34
C SER A 54 16.91 7.50 -7.07
N LEU A 55 17.59 6.88 -6.10
CA LEU A 55 18.02 7.61 -4.92
C LEU A 55 18.86 8.80 -5.41
N PRO A 56 18.61 10.02 -4.91
CA PRO A 56 19.39 11.20 -5.32
C PRO A 56 20.90 11.00 -5.11
N ASN A 57 21.28 10.10 -4.20
CA ASN A 57 22.64 9.59 -4.07
C ASN A 57 22.69 8.12 -4.50
N HIS A 58 23.38 7.86 -5.61
CA HIS A 58 23.61 6.50 -6.10
C HIS A 58 24.78 5.80 -5.37
N GLU A 59 25.59 6.56 -4.61
CA GLU A 59 26.83 6.11 -3.97
C GLU A 59 26.98 6.76 -2.59
N ASP A 60 26.44 6.11 -1.55
CA ASP A 60 26.95 6.32 -0.20
C ASP A 60 27.81 5.09 0.14
N GLU A 61 29.10 5.10 -0.25
CA GLU A 61 30.11 4.14 0.24
C GLU A 61 30.31 4.25 1.77
N ASN A 62 29.78 5.32 2.38
CA ASN A 62 29.94 5.59 3.78
C ASN A 62 28.82 4.92 4.60
N LEU A 63 29.13 3.74 5.16
CA LEU A 63 28.26 2.93 6.02
C LEU A 63 27.77 3.62 7.32
N THR A 64 28.24 4.84 7.61
CA THR A 64 27.76 5.64 8.76
C THR A 64 26.54 6.51 8.43
N ILE A 65 26.15 6.63 7.17
CA ILE A 65 25.00 7.40 6.73
C ILE A 65 23.73 6.54 6.86
N LEU A 66 22.72 7.07 7.55
CA LEU A 66 21.43 6.40 7.69
C LEU A 66 20.76 6.24 6.32
N PRO A 67 19.98 5.16 6.10
CA PRO A 67 19.34 4.93 4.80
C PRO A 67 18.47 6.11 4.39
N HIS A 68 18.84 6.77 3.29
CA HIS A 68 18.05 7.83 2.69
C HIS A 68 16.75 7.24 2.11
N SER A 69 15.60 7.76 2.56
CA SER A 69 14.28 7.43 1.99
C SER A 69 13.74 8.67 1.29
N SER A 70 13.37 8.54 0.02
CA SER A 70 12.66 9.58 -0.73
C SER A 70 11.19 9.17 -0.90
N TYR A 71 10.29 10.16 -0.80
CA TYR A 71 8.86 10.00 -1.05
C TYR A 71 8.46 10.91 -2.20
N SER A 72 7.68 10.39 -3.13
CA SER A 72 7.09 11.16 -4.21
C SER A 72 5.62 10.78 -4.38
N GLU A 73 4.80 11.77 -4.68
CA GLU A 73 3.38 11.59 -4.96
C GLU A 73 3.13 11.88 -6.44
N THR A 74 2.46 10.96 -7.13
CA THR A 74 2.12 11.11 -8.54
C THR A 74 0.74 10.52 -8.81
N VAL A 75 0.01 11.11 -9.76
CA VAL A 75 -1.30 10.61 -10.15
C VAL A 75 -1.10 9.42 -11.08
N TYR A 76 -1.65 8.27 -10.70
CA TYR A 76 -1.60 7.04 -11.48
C TYR A 76 -3.00 6.56 -11.79
N GLN A 77 -3.30 6.40 -13.09
CA GLN A 77 -4.53 5.77 -13.53
C GLN A 77 -4.40 4.25 -13.39
N ALA A 78 -5.00 3.70 -12.34
CA ALA A 78 -5.16 2.26 -12.21
C ALA A 78 -6.12 1.73 -13.27
N LYS A 79 -5.90 0.48 -13.70
CA LYS A 79 -6.89 -0.23 -14.50
C LYS A 79 -8.10 -0.61 -13.63
N SER A 80 -9.23 -0.86 -14.27
CA SER A 80 -10.36 -1.54 -13.64
C SER A 80 -9.90 -2.86 -13.01
N TRP A 81 -10.68 -3.33 -12.05
CA TRP A 81 -10.49 -4.67 -11.50
C TRP A 81 -10.86 -5.78 -12.51
N ASP A 82 -11.62 -5.42 -13.56
CA ASP A 82 -11.96 -6.24 -14.73
C ASP A 82 -10.84 -6.27 -15.78
#